data_AF-A0A6I1H842-F1
#
_entry.id   AF-A0A6I1H842-F1
#
_cell.length_a   1.000
_cell.length_b   1.000
_cell.length_c   1.000
_cell.angle_alpha   90.00
_cell.angle_beta   90.00
_cell.angle_gamma   90.00
#
_symmetry.space_group_name_H-M   'P 1'
#
loop_
_entity.id
_entity.type
_entity.pdbx_description
1 polymer ?
#
loop_
_entity_poly.entity_id
_entity_poly.type
_entity_poly.pdbx_seq_one_letter_code
_entity_poly.pdbx_strand_id
1 'polypeptide(L)'
;MTSEYKYATAEISVQNAQPGQRISVTLDIETKSDTLCWSTGDPSEDSNSGITLTATGGVALPLSSLSVNGVLIDLQISTGGSDSVTFNISPCLTANGSLSLLKIKSTSDSGPVLTFNFDGKKPITLSQNFVILEWPN
;
A
#
# COMPACT_ATOMS: atom_id res chain seq x y z
N MET A 1 -3.73 28.63 -9.79
CA MET A 1 -3.61 28.11 -8.41
C MET A 1 -3.14 26.68 -8.53
N THR A 2 -1.90 26.38 -8.17
CA THR A 2 -1.44 25.00 -8.02
C THR A 2 -2.18 24.43 -6.81
N SER A 3 -2.95 23.36 -7.01
CA SER A 3 -3.51 22.60 -5.89
C SER A 3 -2.36 22.14 -5.00
N GLU A 4 -2.37 22.54 -3.73
CA GLU A 4 -1.42 22.04 -2.75
C GLU A 4 -1.70 20.54 -2.56
N TYR A 5 -0.71 19.71 -2.91
CA TYR A 5 -0.76 18.27 -2.66
C TYR A 5 -0.14 18.01 -1.29
N LYS A 6 -0.79 17.16 -0.51
CA LYS A 6 -0.29 16.67 0.77
C LYS A 6 0.22 15.25 0.59
N TYR A 7 1.21 14.90 1.38
CA TYR A 7 1.83 13.58 1.40
C TYR A 7 1.67 12.95 2.78
N ALA A 8 1.55 11.62 2.79
CA ALA A 8 1.43 10.85 4.01
C ALA A 8 2.22 9.55 3.90
N THR A 9 2.77 9.10 5.03
CA THR A 9 3.51 7.84 5.08
C THR A 9 2.57 6.65 5.17
N ALA A 10 2.92 5.56 4.49
CA ALA A 10 2.14 4.33 4.51
C ALA A 10 3.06 3.11 4.56
N GLU A 11 2.57 2.04 5.20
CA GLU A 11 3.20 0.73 5.14
C GLU A 11 2.11 -0.34 5.04
N ILE A 12 2.32 -1.32 4.17
CA ILE A 12 1.48 -2.52 4.06
C ILE A 12 2.35 -3.68 4.52
N SER A 13 2.04 -4.23 5.69
CA SER A 13 2.63 -5.48 6.16
C SER A 13 1.84 -6.67 5.62
N VAL A 14 2.53 -7.58 4.94
CA VAL A 14 1.96 -8.80 4.37
C VAL A 14 2.54 -9.98 5.14
N GLN A 15 1.67 -10.78 5.74
CA GLN A 15 2.04 -11.99 6.46
C GLN A 15 1.46 -13.22 5.78
N ASN A 16 2.18 -14.34 5.85
CA ASN A 16 1.72 -15.66 5.41
C ASN A 16 1.36 -15.75 3.91
N ALA A 17 2.04 -14.98 3.04
CA ALA A 17 1.82 -15.10 1.59
C ALA A 17 2.51 -16.36 1.06
N GLN A 18 1.78 -17.18 0.31
CA GLN A 18 2.26 -18.46 -0.23
C GLN A 18 2.80 -18.30 -1.66
N PRO A 19 3.65 -19.23 -2.11
CA PRO A 19 4.07 -19.31 -3.51
C PRO A 19 2.88 -19.27 -4.48
N GLY A 20 2.97 -18.47 -5.53
CA GLY A 20 1.92 -18.34 -6.53
C GLY A 20 0.70 -17.51 -6.10
N GLN A 21 0.71 -16.86 -4.94
CA GLN A 21 -0.39 -15.98 -4.53
C GLN A 21 -0.23 -14.54 -5.04
N ARG A 22 -1.37 -13.95 -5.37
CA ARG A 22 -1.53 -12.55 -5.73
C ARG A 22 -1.88 -11.71 -4.52
N ILE A 23 -1.21 -10.56 -4.40
CA ILE A 23 -1.50 -9.53 -3.40
C ILE A 23 -1.90 -8.24 -4.12
N SER A 24 -3.04 -7.66 -3.75
CA SER A 24 -3.60 -6.50 -4.42
C SER A 24 -4.20 -5.53 -3.40
N VAL A 25 -3.74 -4.27 -3.40
CA VAL A 25 -4.21 -3.21 -2.51
C VAL A 25 -4.71 -2.03 -3.32
N THR A 26 -5.98 -1.66 -3.10
CA THR A 26 -6.68 -0.66 -3.90
C THR A 26 -7.09 0.55 -3.05
N LEU A 27 -6.84 1.73 -3.57
CA LEU A 27 -7.32 3.01 -3.05
C LEU A 27 -8.59 3.44 -3.78
N ASP A 28 -9.43 4.18 -3.09
CA ASP A 28 -10.60 4.85 -3.65
C ASP A 28 -10.91 6.13 -2.85
N ILE A 29 -11.80 6.97 -3.39
CA ILE A 29 -12.23 8.24 -2.78
C ILE A 29 -13.75 8.30 -2.73
N GLU A 30 -14.31 9.06 -1.79
CA GLU A 30 -15.76 9.29 -1.73
C GLU A 30 -16.22 10.29 -2.79
N THR A 31 -15.45 11.37 -2.95
CA THR A 31 -15.81 12.52 -3.78
C THR A 31 -14.97 12.55 -5.04
N LYS A 32 -15.61 12.54 -6.22
CA LYS A 32 -14.91 12.53 -7.52
C LYS A 32 -14.05 13.77 -7.80
N SER A 33 -14.22 14.85 -7.05
CA SER A 33 -13.39 16.06 -7.16
C SER A 33 -12.06 15.94 -6.41
N ASP A 34 -11.91 14.95 -5.53
CA ASP A 34 -10.67 14.71 -4.83
C ASP A 34 -9.69 13.89 -5.67
N THR A 35 -8.43 13.88 -5.26
CA THR A 35 -7.37 13.09 -5.85
C THR A 35 -6.65 12.37 -4.73
N LEU A 36 -6.44 11.07 -4.90
CA LEU A 36 -5.67 10.22 -4.01
C LEU A 36 -4.88 9.24 -4.86
N CYS A 37 -3.57 9.16 -4.63
CA CYS A 37 -2.71 8.23 -5.35
C CYS A 37 -1.61 7.63 -4.46
N TRP A 38 -1.15 6.44 -4.82
CA TRP A 38 0.18 5.96 -4.45
C TRP A 38 1.24 6.91 -5.02
N SER A 39 2.22 7.27 -4.20
CA SER A 39 3.35 8.13 -4.55
C SER A 39 4.67 7.42 -4.22
N THR A 40 5.71 7.81 -4.96
CA THR A 40 7.09 7.42 -4.69
C THR A 40 7.79 8.39 -3.72
N GLY A 41 7.03 9.16 -2.93
CA GLY A 41 7.59 10.07 -1.92
C GLY A 41 7.06 11.49 -2.01
N ASP A 42 7.44 12.28 -1.02
CA ASP A 42 7.24 13.73 -0.96
C ASP A 42 8.51 14.41 -1.52
N PRO A 43 8.41 15.27 -2.55
CA PRO A 43 9.57 15.95 -3.13
C PRO A 43 10.29 16.90 -2.17
N SER A 44 9.70 17.22 -1.02
CA SER A 44 10.32 18.04 0.03
C SER A 44 11.08 17.22 1.09
N GLU A 45 10.96 15.89 1.09
CA GLU A 45 11.54 14.99 2.10
C GLU A 45 12.38 13.88 1.44
N ASP A 46 13.69 13.93 1.59
CA ASP A 46 14.60 12.92 1.02
C ASP A 46 14.38 11.52 1.65
N SER A 47 13.93 11.48 2.91
CA SER A 47 13.85 10.27 3.74
C SER A 47 12.78 9.27 3.29
N ASN A 48 11.84 9.68 2.43
CA ASN A 48 10.69 8.87 2.04
C ASN A 48 10.60 8.64 0.52
N SER A 49 11.76 8.58 -0.14
CA SER A 49 11.89 8.40 -1.58
C SER A 49 11.71 6.93 -2.02
N GLY A 50 10.92 6.72 -3.05
CA GLY A 50 10.65 5.43 -3.69
C GLY A 50 9.46 4.65 -3.10
N ILE A 51 9.32 3.41 -3.57
CA ILE A 51 8.47 2.40 -2.94
C ILE A 51 9.41 1.24 -2.57
N THR A 52 9.54 0.97 -1.29
CA THR A 52 10.47 -0.06 -0.79
C THR A 52 9.71 -1.34 -0.46
N LEU A 53 10.28 -2.49 -0.85
CA LEU A 53 9.78 -3.80 -0.44
C LEU A 53 10.87 -4.51 0.37
N THR A 54 10.54 -4.87 1.61
CA THR A 54 11.49 -5.46 2.55
C THR A 54 10.97 -6.79 3.03
N ALA A 55 11.64 -7.88 2.64
CA ALA A 55 11.33 -9.21 3.16
C ALA A 55 11.84 -9.37 4.59
N THR A 56 11.05 -10.01 5.43
CA THR A 56 11.43 -10.38 6.80
C THR A 56 12.38 -11.57 6.77
N GLY A 57 13.44 -11.53 7.57
CA GLY A 57 14.41 -12.63 7.68
C GLY A 57 15.60 -12.55 6.73
N GLY A 58 15.77 -11.43 6.00
CA GLY A 58 16.98 -11.17 5.18
C GLY A 58 17.06 -11.99 3.89
N VAL A 59 15.99 -12.66 3.50
CA VAL A 59 15.89 -13.38 2.22
C VAL A 59 15.43 -12.44 1.10
N ALA A 60 15.78 -12.74 -0.14
CA ALA A 60 15.23 -12.02 -1.29
C ALA A 60 13.72 -12.29 -1.39
N LEU A 61 12.90 -11.25 -1.64
CA LEU A 61 11.47 -11.40 -1.84
C LEU A 61 11.21 -12.06 -3.21
N PRO A 62 10.63 -13.27 -3.27
CA PRO A 62 10.47 -13.99 -4.53
C PRO A 62 9.22 -13.49 -5.26
N LEU A 63 9.34 -12.37 -5.98
CA LEU A 63 8.27 -11.83 -6.84
C LEU A 63 8.43 -12.30 -8.28
N SER A 64 7.31 -12.59 -8.94
CA SER A 64 7.24 -12.80 -10.38
C SER A 64 6.70 -11.58 -11.14
N SER A 65 5.95 -10.72 -10.47
CA SER A 65 5.53 -9.42 -10.99
C SER A 65 5.29 -8.41 -9.87
N LEU A 66 5.44 -7.13 -10.22
CA LEU A 66 5.03 -5.98 -9.45
C LEU A 66 4.50 -4.93 -10.44
N SER A 67 3.29 -4.43 -10.18
CA SER A 67 2.65 -3.35 -10.93
C SER A 67 2.12 -2.32 -9.95
N VAL A 68 2.49 -1.06 -10.15
CA VAL A 68 1.98 0.06 -9.36
C VAL A 68 1.42 1.09 -10.31
N ASN A 69 0.18 1.52 -10.05
CA ASN A 69 -0.40 2.70 -10.67
C ASN A 69 -0.97 3.63 -9.58
N GLY A 70 -1.65 4.70 -9.98
CA GLY A 70 -2.16 5.69 -9.03
C GLY A 70 -3.04 5.10 -7.92
N VAL A 71 -3.85 4.07 -8.19
CA VAL A 71 -4.83 3.56 -7.20
C VAL A 71 -4.60 2.09 -6.81
N LEU A 72 -3.67 1.39 -7.45
CA LEU A 72 -3.46 -0.04 -7.25
C LEU A 72 -1.97 -0.35 -7.09
N ILE A 73 -1.65 -1.07 -6.01
CA ILE A 73 -0.44 -1.87 -5.90
C ILE A 73 -0.85 -3.33 -6.10
N ASP A 74 -0.24 -3.99 -7.07
CA ASP A 74 -0.50 -5.38 -7.44
C ASP A 74 0.80 -6.14 -7.58
N LEU A 75 0.92 -7.29 -6.91
CA LEU A 75 2.11 -8.12 -6.98
C LEU A 75 1.75 -9.60 -6.99
N GLN A 76 2.68 -10.40 -7.50
CA GLN A 76 2.53 -11.85 -7.60
C GLN A 76 3.76 -12.53 -6.99
N ILE A 77 3.55 -13.32 -5.94
CA ILE A 77 4.61 -14.18 -5.39
C ILE A 77 4.94 -15.26 -6.42
N SER A 78 6.22 -15.49 -6.65
CA SER A 78 6.70 -16.53 -7.55
C SER A 78 6.20 -17.91 -7.10
N THR A 79 6.06 -18.85 -8.02
CA THR A 79 5.69 -20.23 -7.69
C THR A 79 6.85 -21.05 -7.14
N GLY A 80 8.05 -20.47 -7.03
CA GLY A 80 9.23 -21.12 -6.48
C GLY A 80 9.28 -21.03 -4.95
N GLY A 81 9.78 -22.07 -4.30
CA GLY A 81 9.85 -22.18 -2.84
C GLY A 81 8.67 -22.95 -2.23
N SER A 82 8.81 -23.33 -0.96
CA SER A 82 7.78 -24.05 -0.18
C SER A 82 7.20 -23.23 0.97
N ASP A 83 7.89 -22.15 1.35
CA ASP A 83 7.65 -21.49 2.62
C ASP A 83 6.86 -20.20 2.40
N SER A 84 6.05 -19.85 3.40
CA SER A 84 5.34 -18.59 3.41
C SER A 84 6.31 -17.42 3.50
N VAL A 85 6.05 -16.35 2.75
CA VAL A 85 6.83 -15.11 2.83
C VAL A 85 6.07 -14.06 3.62
N THR A 86 6.85 -13.29 4.38
CA THR A 86 6.39 -12.11 5.13
C THR A 86 7.25 -10.94 4.71
N PHE A 87 6.63 -9.82 4.40
CA PHE A 87 7.33 -8.63 3.91
C PHE A 87 6.49 -7.38 4.14
N ASN A 88 7.17 -6.23 4.12
CA ASN A 88 6.52 -4.94 4.14
C ASN A 88 6.69 -4.23 2.79
N ILE A 89 5.66 -3.48 2.42
CA ILE A 89 5.70 -2.51 1.31
C ILE A 89 5.56 -1.13 1.95
N SER A 90 6.52 -0.25 1.72
CA SER A 90 6.52 1.12 2.26
C SER A 90 6.39 2.11 1.11
N PRO A 91 5.14 2.42 0.66
CA PRO A 91 4.88 3.50 -0.27
C PRO A 91 4.64 4.83 0.46
N CYS A 92 4.52 5.90 -0.32
CA CYS A 92 3.90 7.15 0.12
C CYS A 92 2.50 7.27 -0.48
N LEU A 93 1.64 8.08 0.13
CA LEU A 93 0.37 8.50 -0.44
C LEU A 93 0.41 9.99 -0.73
N THR A 94 -0.21 10.41 -1.84
CA THR A 94 -0.41 11.81 -2.16
C THR A 94 -1.90 12.09 -2.39
N ALA A 95 -2.37 13.22 -1.91
CA ALA A 95 -3.73 13.68 -2.11
C ALA A 95 -3.78 15.18 -2.35
N ASN A 96 -4.83 15.66 -3.01
CA ASN A 96 -5.12 17.09 -3.03
C ASN A 96 -5.50 17.58 -1.61
N GLY A 97 -5.19 18.82 -1.29
CA GLY A 97 -5.37 19.37 0.07
C GLY A 97 -6.81 19.41 0.59
N SER A 98 -7.83 19.11 -0.23
CA SER A 98 -9.24 19.01 0.20
C SER A 98 -9.65 17.61 0.63
N LEU A 99 -8.83 16.57 0.41
CA LEU A 99 -9.19 15.20 0.79
C LEU A 99 -9.31 15.09 2.31
N SER A 100 -10.46 14.61 2.78
CA SER A 100 -10.72 14.35 4.20
C SER A 100 -10.81 12.87 4.53
N LEU A 101 -11.25 12.04 3.60
CA LEU A 101 -11.47 10.61 3.77
C LEU A 101 -10.87 9.84 2.61
N LEU A 102 -10.15 8.76 2.91
CA LEU A 102 -9.66 7.79 1.93
C LEU A 102 -10.34 6.44 2.14
N LYS A 103 -10.48 5.68 1.06
CA LYS A 103 -10.94 4.29 1.08
C LYS A 103 -9.82 3.37 0.68
N ILE A 104 -9.64 2.27 1.41
CA ILE A 104 -8.65 1.25 1.09
C ILE A 104 -9.22 -0.16 1.28
N LYS A 105 -8.84 -1.08 0.40
CA LYS A 105 -9.18 -2.51 0.51
C LYS A 105 -8.06 -3.39 -0.05
N SER A 106 -8.13 -4.68 0.26
CA SER A 106 -7.31 -5.72 -0.33
C SER A 106 -8.17 -6.71 -1.12
N THR A 107 -7.76 -7.04 -2.35
CA THR A 107 -8.37 -8.10 -3.17
C THR A 107 -7.42 -9.27 -3.40
N SER A 108 -6.50 -9.47 -2.45
CA SER A 108 -5.52 -10.55 -2.47
C SER A 108 -6.19 -11.93 -2.41
N ASP A 109 -5.45 -12.96 -2.84
CA ASP A 109 -5.85 -14.35 -2.66
C ASP A 109 -6.08 -14.67 -1.18
N SER A 110 -6.77 -15.78 -0.88
CA SER A 110 -7.02 -16.20 0.51
C SER A 110 -5.75 -16.69 1.21
N GLY A 111 -5.54 -16.33 2.47
CA GLY A 111 -4.43 -16.83 3.30
C GLY A 111 -3.47 -15.75 3.80
N PRO A 112 -2.97 -14.84 2.94
CA PRO A 112 -2.24 -13.67 3.35
C PRO A 112 -3.06 -12.78 4.28
N VAL A 113 -2.43 -12.28 5.34
CA VAL A 113 -2.99 -11.23 6.20
C VAL A 113 -2.29 -9.93 5.86
N LEU A 114 -3.07 -8.91 5.49
CA LEU A 114 -2.56 -7.59 5.17
C LEU A 114 -2.92 -6.61 6.27
N THR A 115 -1.91 -5.93 6.81
CA THR A 115 -2.09 -4.84 7.76
C THR A 115 -1.60 -3.54 7.13
N PHE A 116 -2.45 -2.52 7.12
CA PHE A 116 -2.12 -1.18 6.65
C PHE A 116 -1.85 -0.26 7.83
N ASN A 117 -0.64 0.30 7.84
CA ASN A 117 -0.19 1.34 8.74
C ASN A 117 -0.18 2.65 7.96
N PHE A 118 -0.78 3.69 8.53
CA PHE A 118 -0.96 4.96 7.83
C PHE A 118 -0.70 6.12 8.78
N ASP A 119 0.35 6.88 8.50
CA ASP A 119 0.68 8.12 9.17
C ASP A 119 0.60 8.08 10.70
N GLY A 120 1.19 7.03 11.30
CA GLY A 120 1.18 6.81 12.75
C GLY A 120 -0.17 6.45 13.37
N LYS A 121 -1.24 6.33 12.58
CA LYS A 121 -2.55 5.86 13.04
C LYS A 121 -2.51 4.38 13.41
N LYS A 122 -3.50 3.94 14.18
CA LYS A 122 -3.66 2.54 14.57
C LYS A 122 -3.69 1.65 13.31
N PRO A 123 -2.86 0.59 13.25
CA PRO A 123 -2.88 -0.38 12.17
C PRO A 123 -4.28 -0.97 11.94
N ILE A 124 -4.65 -1.15 10.66
CA ILE A 124 -5.90 -1.83 10.28
C ILE A 124 -5.62 -3.07 9.45
N THR A 125 -6.40 -4.14 9.65
CA THR A 125 -6.35 -5.30 8.75
C THR A 125 -7.21 -5.03 7.52
N LEU A 126 -6.64 -5.20 6.33
CA LEU A 126 -7.35 -5.05 5.07
C LEU A 126 -8.14 -6.31 4.72
N SER A 127 -9.27 -6.11 4.03
CA SER A 127 -10.14 -7.17 3.52
C SER A 127 -10.70 -6.77 2.15
N GLN A 128 -11.56 -7.61 1.57
CA GLN A 128 -12.24 -7.30 0.32
C GLN A 128 -13.23 -6.14 0.42
N ASN A 129 -13.60 -5.75 1.64
CA ASN A 129 -14.43 -4.57 1.90
C ASN A 129 -13.56 -3.34 2.12
N PHE A 130 -14.03 -2.19 1.63
CA PHE A 130 -13.38 -0.91 1.88
C PHE A 130 -13.44 -0.55 3.37
N VAL A 131 -12.30 -0.11 3.87
CA VAL A 131 -12.18 0.61 5.14
C VAL A 131 -12.02 2.09 4.81
N ILE A 132 -12.77 2.93 5.51
CA ILE A 132 -12.68 4.39 5.39
C ILE A 132 -11.75 4.88 6.49
N LEU A 133 -10.76 5.68 6.12
CA LEU A 133 -9.82 6.32 7.05
C LEU A 133 -9.84 7.83 6.84
N GLU A 134 -9.71 8.58 7.92
CA GLU A 134 -9.48 10.02 7.83
C GLU A 134 -8.09 10.29 7.25
N TRP A 135 -7.99 11.26 6.35
CA TRP A 135 -6.70 11.79 5.88
C TRP A 135 -6.01 12.55 7.02
N PRO A 136 -4.67 12.47 7.17
CA PRO A 136 -3.94 13.26 8.15
C PRO A 136 -4.00 14.75 7.78
N ASN A 137 -4.20 15.60 8.79
CA ASN A 137 -4.31 17.04 8.59
C ASN A 137 -2.95 17.70 8.36
#